data_AF-A0A0D0D698-F1
#
_entry.id   AF-A0A0D0D698-F1
#
_cell.length_a   1.000
_cell.length_b   1.000
_cell.length_c   1.000
_cell.angle_alpha   90.00
_cell.angle_beta   90.00
_cell.angle_gamma   90.00
#
_symmetry.space_group_name_H-M   'P 1'
#
loop_
_entity.id
_entity.type
_entity.pdbx_description
1 polymer ?
#
loop_
_entity_poly.entity_id
_entity_poly.type
_entity_poly.pdbx_seq_one_letter_code
_entity_poly.pdbx_strand_id
1 'polypeptide(L)'
;MPLPFPQWVSAFKRADKDPARVKMGLVDTSYRFPEPALIVTPVLPEWRKLYCANWLAARPLWISHVDHHPPSLLPVPQTWRDFLNTIPSALLADNTTTKSAREKLAEKTLFGQALVHLQGNTWATQGDVSWWNQRIAITTLKDPPAHLMHCILWEIYELGFCYELLDLDHAMVPGLWTEAPAERTELLYSIFQGESGLVMWQEDMPTTEQGIWAAPETAYPFLESWRKLLSAWPKAPSRLWSPIVQESFSPVIQSDILSSACMFYVQTFFDLFGRPPIVPHWVLM
;
A
#
# COMPACT_ATOMS: atom_id res chain seq x y z
N MET A 1 13.20 4.77 -8.00
CA MET A 1 12.00 5.04 -7.20
C MET A 1 11.02 5.73 -8.12
N PRO A 2 9.76 5.25 -8.17
CA PRO A 2 8.67 5.99 -8.79
C PRO A 2 8.62 7.43 -8.27
N LEU A 3 8.09 8.36 -9.06
CA LEU A 3 7.91 9.76 -8.64
C LEU A 3 6.52 9.94 -8.03
N PRO A 4 6.34 10.73 -6.97
CA PRO A 4 5.01 11.06 -6.45
C PRO A 4 4.33 12.12 -7.32
N PHE A 5 3.00 12.15 -7.32
CA PHE A 5 2.24 13.22 -7.95
C PHE A 5 2.48 14.59 -7.27
N PRO A 6 2.55 15.72 -8.00
CA PRO A 6 2.82 17.03 -7.44
C PRO A 6 1.87 17.45 -6.31
N GLN A 7 0.62 17.02 -6.36
CA GLN A 7 -0.41 17.28 -5.36
C GLN A 7 -0.04 16.65 -4.01
N TRP A 8 0.49 15.42 -4.02
CA TRP A 8 1.00 14.78 -2.82
C TRP A 8 2.23 15.50 -2.27
N VAL A 9 3.18 15.87 -3.14
CA VAL A 9 4.37 16.62 -2.72
C VAL A 9 4.00 17.93 -2.05
N SER A 10 3.03 18.66 -2.61
CA SER A 10 2.49 19.88 -2.03
C SER A 10 1.83 19.62 -0.67
N ALA A 11 1.03 18.55 -0.58
CA ALA A 11 0.38 18.14 0.66
C ALA A 11 1.36 17.83 1.79
N PHE A 12 2.38 17.02 1.53
CA PHE A 12 3.41 16.70 2.54
C PHE A 12 4.22 17.90 3.02
N LYS A 13 4.42 18.91 2.17
CA LYS A 13 5.13 20.14 2.53
C LYS A 13 4.29 21.04 3.43
N ARG A 14 2.97 21.05 3.23
CA ARG A 14 2.04 21.94 3.93
C ARG A 14 1.39 21.31 5.15
N ALA A 15 1.44 19.98 5.27
CA ALA A 15 0.93 19.28 6.43
C ALA A 15 1.63 19.78 7.71
N ASP A 16 0.82 20.10 8.71
CA ASP A 16 1.24 20.45 10.05
C ASP A 16 1.69 19.18 10.78
N LYS A 17 2.96 19.15 11.18
CA LYS A 17 3.64 18.00 11.76
C LYS A 17 3.79 18.10 13.28
N ASP A 18 3.06 19.03 13.92
CA ASP A 18 3.08 19.17 15.37
C ASP A 18 2.59 17.87 16.04
N PRO A 19 3.44 17.20 16.86
CA PRO A 19 3.06 16.00 17.59
C PRO A 19 1.83 16.17 18.49
N ALA A 20 1.54 17.39 18.96
CA ALA A 20 0.36 17.67 19.79
C ALA A 20 -0.98 17.41 19.08
N ARG A 21 -0.96 17.30 17.74
CA ARG A 21 -2.14 16.99 16.93
C ARG A 21 -2.46 15.50 16.88
N VAL A 22 -1.46 14.66 17.15
CA VAL A 22 -1.56 13.21 17.00
C VAL A 22 -2.48 12.64 18.08
N LYS A 23 -3.57 12.02 17.66
CA LYS A 23 -4.53 11.38 18.56
C LYS A 23 -4.08 9.95 18.84
N MET A 24 -3.31 9.78 19.91
CA MET A 24 -2.77 8.48 20.30
C MET A 24 -3.87 7.43 20.59
N GLY A 25 -3.65 6.20 20.14
CA GLY A 25 -4.44 5.02 20.52
C GLY A 25 -5.74 4.81 19.75
N LEU A 26 -6.04 5.61 18.71
CA LEU A 26 -7.23 5.43 17.89
C LEU A 26 -7.06 4.44 16.73
N VAL A 27 -5.83 4.28 16.23
CA VAL A 27 -5.51 3.44 15.08
C VAL A 27 -4.20 2.68 15.31
N ASP A 28 -4.04 1.53 14.65
CA ASP A 28 -2.75 0.83 14.60
C ASP A 28 -1.81 1.59 13.65
N THR A 29 -0.66 2.03 14.16
CA THR A 29 0.33 2.81 13.40
C THR A 29 1.28 1.96 12.55
N SER A 30 1.13 0.63 12.63
CA SER A 30 1.93 -0.37 11.93
C SER A 30 1.61 -0.40 10.43
N TYR A 31 2.17 -1.36 9.70
CA TYR A 31 2.13 -1.39 8.24
C TYR A 31 1.63 -2.74 7.71
N ARG A 32 0.50 -2.74 7.00
CA ARG A 32 -0.02 -3.92 6.27
C ARG A 32 0.91 -4.37 5.15
N PHE A 33 1.70 -3.47 4.57
CA PHE A 33 2.64 -3.73 3.48
C PHE A 33 4.00 -3.12 3.80
N PRO A 34 5.11 -3.67 3.26
CA PRO A 34 6.42 -3.08 3.52
C PRO A 34 6.44 -1.62 3.03
N GLU A 35 7.07 -0.74 3.78
CA GLU A 35 7.35 0.61 3.28
C GLU A 35 8.22 0.49 2.01
N PRO A 36 7.86 1.13 0.87
CA PRO A 36 8.58 0.96 -0.40
C PRO A 36 10.08 1.22 -0.31
N ALA A 37 10.51 2.15 0.56
CA ALA A 37 11.93 2.43 0.77
C ALA A 37 12.70 1.21 1.28
N LEU A 38 12.07 0.29 2.03
CA LEU A 38 12.72 -0.93 2.55
C LEU A 38 13.26 -1.81 1.44
N ILE A 39 12.57 -1.87 0.30
CA ILE A 39 12.95 -2.70 -0.85
C ILE A 39 14.21 -2.16 -1.54
N VAL A 40 14.40 -0.83 -1.55
CA VAL A 40 15.56 -0.17 -2.19
C VAL A 40 16.69 0.19 -1.23
N THR A 41 16.44 0.18 0.07
CA THR A 41 17.43 0.53 1.11
C THR A 41 18.73 -0.27 1.00
N PRO A 42 18.74 -1.58 0.69
CA PRO A 42 19.99 -2.33 0.68
C PRO A 42 20.97 -1.81 -0.38
N VAL A 43 22.18 -1.45 0.07
CA VAL A 43 23.22 -0.89 -0.82
C VAL A 43 23.79 -1.96 -1.74
N LEU A 44 23.95 -3.20 -1.27
CA LEU A 44 24.53 -4.28 -2.08
C LEU A 44 23.46 -4.94 -2.97
N PRO A 45 23.74 -5.17 -4.26
CA PRO A 45 22.80 -5.77 -5.20
C PRO A 45 22.25 -7.13 -4.75
N GLU A 46 23.05 -7.91 -4.04
CA GLU A 46 22.65 -9.21 -3.48
C GLU A 46 21.54 -9.10 -2.43
N TRP A 47 21.58 -8.08 -1.58
CA TRP A 47 20.54 -7.84 -0.59
C TRP A 47 19.28 -7.26 -1.22
N ARG A 48 19.41 -6.37 -2.23
CA ARG A 48 18.24 -5.90 -3.00
C ARG A 48 17.53 -7.06 -3.68
N LYS A 49 18.31 -7.95 -4.31
CA LYS A 49 17.79 -9.19 -4.89
C LYS A 49 17.01 -9.99 -3.85
N LEU A 50 17.60 -10.22 -2.67
CA LEU A 50 16.97 -11.00 -1.61
C LEU A 50 15.62 -10.38 -1.18
N TYR A 51 15.60 -9.06 -0.93
CA TYR A 51 14.39 -8.35 -0.51
C TYR A 51 13.28 -8.46 -1.56
N CYS A 52 13.60 -8.21 -2.83
CA CYS A 52 12.63 -8.35 -3.93
C CYS A 52 12.14 -9.79 -4.08
N ALA A 53 13.05 -10.75 -4.02
CA ALA A 53 12.73 -12.16 -4.18
C ALA A 53 11.80 -12.65 -3.06
N ASN A 54 12.08 -12.27 -1.82
CA ASN A 54 11.26 -12.61 -0.66
C ASN A 54 9.89 -11.92 -0.70
N TRP A 55 9.82 -10.64 -1.09
CA TRP A 55 8.56 -9.95 -1.32
C TRP A 55 7.72 -10.67 -2.38
N LEU A 56 8.27 -10.89 -3.59
CA LEU A 56 7.55 -11.50 -4.70
C LEU A 56 7.02 -12.91 -4.39
N ALA A 57 7.80 -13.71 -3.65
CA ALA A 57 7.38 -15.05 -3.26
C ALA A 57 6.24 -15.04 -2.23
N ALA A 58 6.27 -14.10 -1.27
CA ALA A 58 5.27 -14.02 -0.22
C ALA A 58 4.01 -13.25 -0.65
N ARG A 59 4.15 -12.33 -1.61
CA ARG A 59 3.15 -11.39 -2.09
C ARG A 59 1.75 -12.01 -2.28
N PRO A 60 1.51 -13.04 -3.11
CA PRO A 60 0.16 -13.52 -3.37
C PRO A 60 -0.54 -14.05 -2.11
N LEU A 61 0.19 -14.76 -1.26
CA LEU A 61 -0.32 -15.29 0.00
C LEU A 61 -0.56 -14.18 1.02
N TRP A 62 0.37 -13.24 1.14
CA TRP A 62 0.25 -12.11 2.06
C TRP A 62 -0.92 -11.21 1.72
N ILE A 63 -1.07 -10.86 0.44
CA ILE A 63 -2.20 -10.09 -0.05
C ILE A 63 -3.52 -10.80 0.27
N SER A 64 -3.64 -12.09 -0.06
CA SER A 64 -4.85 -12.87 0.23
C SER A 64 -5.14 -12.92 1.74
N HIS A 65 -4.09 -13.02 2.56
CA HIS A 65 -4.21 -13.00 4.01
C HIS A 65 -4.72 -11.66 4.54
N VAL A 66 -4.14 -10.53 4.10
CA VAL A 66 -4.60 -9.18 4.50
C VAL A 66 -6.05 -8.93 4.09
N ASP A 67 -6.46 -9.46 2.93
CA ASP A 67 -7.80 -9.25 2.38
C ASP A 67 -8.88 -10.10 3.06
N HIS A 68 -8.62 -11.39 3.29
CA HIS A 68 -9.63 -12.34 3.78
C HIS A 68 -9.54 -12.61 5.29
N HIS A 69 -8.35 -12.49 5.87
CA HIS A 69 -8.05 -12.85 7.25
C HIS A 69 -7.10 -11.82 7.87
N PRO A 70 -7.49 -10.54 7.96
CA PRO A 70 -6.60 -9.47 8.38
C PRO A 70 -5.97 -9.81 9.74
N PRO A 71 -4.64 -9.74 9.87
CA PRO A 71 -3.96 -10.14 11.08
C PRO A 71 -4.33 -9.19 12.23
N SER A 72 -4.48 -9.74 13.43
CA SER A 72 -4.85 -8.98 14.64
C SER A 72 -3.78 -7.99 15.10
N LEU A 73 -2.54 -8.21 14.66
CA LEU A 73 -1.40 -7.32 14.85
C LEU A 73 -0.75 -7.12 13.48
N LEU A 74 -0.51 -5.87 13.11
CA LEU A 74 0.17 -5.56 11.87
C LEU A 74 1.71 -5.56 12.08
N PRO A 75 2.51 -5.93 11.06
CA PRO A 75 3.96 -5.84 11.17
C PRO A 75 4.45 -4.40 11.31
N VAL A 76 5.38 -4.18 12.24
CA VAL A 76 6.12 -2.92 12.34
C VAL A 76 7.28 -2.89 11.33
N PRO A 77 7.88 -1.72 11.01
CA PRO A 77 8.93 -1.63 10.00
C PRO A 77 10.12 -2.57 10.22
N GLN A 78 10.47 -2.86 11.47
CA GLN A 78 11.55 -3.78 11.79
C GLN A 78 11.19 -5.22 11.43
N THR A 79 9.97 -5.66 11.76
CA THR A 79 9.46 -6.98 11.42
C THR A 79 9.41 -7.22 9.91
N TRP A 80 9.08 -6.18 9.13
CA TRP A 80 9.21 -6.21 7.66
C TRP A 80 10.66 -6.37 7.19
N ARG A 81 11.61 -5.65 7.79
CA ARG A 81 13.04 -5.78 7.44
C ARG A 81 13.57 -7.18 7.72
N ASP A 82 13.27 -7.71 8.89
CA ASP A 82 13.75 -9.03 9.33
C ASP A 82 13.19 -10.13 8.42
N PHE A 83 11.90 -10.05 8.08
CA PHE A 83 11.26 -10.91 7.10
C PHE A 83 11.92 -10.84 5.72
N LEU A 84 12.06 -9.63 5.14
CA LEU A 84 12.63 -9.45 3.80
C LEU A 84 14.11 -9.86 3.72
N ASN A 85 14.83 -9.81 4.85
CA ASN A 85 16.22 -10.23 4.95
C ASN A 85 16.39 -11.74 5.28
N THR A 86 15.30 -12.51 5.34
CA THR A 86 15.37 -13.91 5.72
C THR A 86 16.04 -14.75 4.63
N ILE A 87 17.01 -15.57 5.04
CA ILE A 87 17.71 -16.56 4.20
C ILE A 87 17.13 -17.95 4.50
N PRO A 88 16.90 -18.84 3.49
CA PRO A 88 16.25 -20.14 3.64
C PRO A 88 16.72 -21.01 4.82
N SER A 89 18.03 -21.05 5.11
CA SER A 89 18.58 -21.87 6.20
C SER A 89 18.30 -21.32 7.61
N ALA A 90 17.95 -20.04 7.75
CA ALA A 90 17.85 -19.36 9.03
C ALA A 90 16.54 -19.64 9.80
N LEU A 91 15.51 -20.17 9.12
CA LEU A 91 14.22 -20.60 9.70
C LEU A 91 14.20 -22.08 10.09
N LEU A 92 15.15 -22.89 9.60
CA LEU A 92 15.28 -24.32 9.89
C LEU A 92 16.14 -24.61 11.13
N ALA A 93 16.79 -23.59 11.70
CA ALA A 93 17.59 -23.75 12.91
C ALA A 93 16.71 -23.69 14.17
N ASP A 94 16.23 -24.86 14.60
CA ASP A 94 15.49 -25.07 15.86
C ASP A 94 16.40 -24.94 17.09
N ASN A 95 16.92 -23.74 17.37
CA ASN A 95 17.69 -23.48 18.59
C ASN A 95 16.94 -22.45 19.46
N THR A 96 16.10 -22.95 20.35
CA THR A 96 15.03 -22.21 21.08
C THR A 96 15.47 -21.41 22.33
N THR A 97 16.75 -21.09 22.50
CA THR A 97 17.24 -20.49 23.76
C THR A 97 17.64 -19.01 23.68
N THR A 98 17.64 -18.38 22.50
CA THR A 98 18.09 -16.99 22.33
C THR A 98 16.95 -16.00 22.07
N LYS A 99 17.16 -14.71 22.38
CA LYS A 99 16.22 -13.61 22.07
C LYS A 99 15.85 -13.58 20.57
N SER A 100 16.85 -13.78 19.71
CA SER A 100 16.66 -13.87 18.25
C SER A 100 15.75 -15.03 17.82
N ALA A 101 15.79 -16.17 18.52
CA ALA A 101 14.89 -17.28 18.23
C ALA A 101 13.42 -16.97 18.58
N ARG A 102 13.17 -16.16 19.62
CA ARG A 102 11.82 -15.70 19.97
C ARG A 102 11.28 -14.67 18.98
N GLU A 103 12.12 -13.74 18.52
CA GLU A 103 11.77 -12.77 17.48
C GLU A 103 11.41 -13.49 16.17
N LYS A 104 12.21 -14.48 15.75
CA LYS A 104 11.90 -15.35 14.60
C LYS A 104 10.61 -16.17 14.77
N LEU A 105 10.31 -16.66 15.98
CA LEU A 105 9.07 -17.38 16.24
C LEU A 105 7.85 -16.44 16.16
N ALA A 106 7.99 -15.20 16.62
CA ALA A 106 6.96 -14.17 16.48
C ALA A 106 6.74 -13.79 15.01
N GLU A 107 7.81 -13.61 14.23
CA GLU A 107 7.75 -13.43 12.77
C GLU A 107 7.06 -14.60 12.07
N LYS A 108 7.40 -15.84 12.45
CA LYS A 108 6.75 -17.06 11.94
C LYS A 108 5.29 -17.19 12.40
N THR A 109 4.91 -16.58 13.51
CA THR A 109 3.50 -16.57 13.92
C THR A 109 2.73 -15.51 13.11
N LEU A 110 3.34 -14.35 12.89
CA LEU A 110 2.76 -13.20 12.19
C LEU A 110 2.63 -13.43 10.68
N PHE A 111 3.72 -13.85 10.04
CA PHE A 111 3.75 -14.14 8.60
C PHE A 111 3.54 -15.62 8.31
N GLY A 112 3.97 -16.50 9.22
CA GLY A 112 4.10 -17.91 8.89
C GLY A 112 2.77 -18.64 8.74
N GLN A 113 1.65 -18.30 9.39
CA GLN A 113 0.39 -18.99 9.05
C GLN A 113 -0.05 -18.72 7.60
N ALA A 114 0.12 -17.47 7.13
CA ALA A 114 -0.14 -17.11 5.74
C ALA A 114 0.86 -17.75 4.76
N LEU A 115 2.09 -18.00 5.22
CA LEU A 115 3.22 -18.45 4.40
C LEU A 115 3.63 -19.92 4.63
N VAL A 116 2.92 -20.66 5.51
CA VAL A 116 3.21 -22.06 5.91
C VAL A 116 3.05 -23.01 4.73
N HIS A 117 2.25 -22.67 3.73
CA HIS A 117 2.14 -23.45 2.50
C HIS A 117 3.34 -23.31 1.55
N LEU A 118 4.31 -22.42 1.84
CA LEU A 118 5.60 -22.38 1.14
C LEU A 118 6.52 -23.54 1.61
N GLN A 119 5.99 -24.78 1.69
CA GLN A 119 6.67 -26.01 2.11
C GLN A 119 7.73 -26.54 1.12
N GLY A 120 8.20 -25.71 0.19
CA GLY A 120 9.33 -26.02 -0.70
C GLY A 120 10.60 -25.29 -0.24
N ASN A 121 11.77 -25.70 -0.73
CA ASN A 121 13.08 -25.08 -0.49
C ASN A 121 13.22 -23.64 -1.06
N THR A 122 12.16 -22.83 -1.07
CA THR A 122 12.07 -21.58 -1.83
C THR A 122 11.51 -20.47 -0.97
N TRP A 123 12.36 -19.92 -0.11
CA TRP A 123 12.40 -18.47 0.12
C TRP A 123 13.36 -17.90 -0.93
N ALA A 124 12.85 -17.86 -2.16
CA ALA A 124 13.38 -17.22 -3.36
C ALA A 124 14.92 -17.04 -3.45
N THR A 125 15.70 -18.10 -3.22
CA THR A 125 17.08 -18.16 -3.72
C THR A 125 17.15 -18.90 -5.05
N GLN A 126 16.14 -19.73 -5.36
CA GLN A 126 16.05 -20.56 -6.55
C GLN A 126 14.56 -20.72 -6.96
N GLY A 127 14.26 -20.78 -8.26
CA GLY A 127 12.90 -20.97 -8.80
C GLY A 127 12.29 -19.76 -9.50
N ASP A 128 11.07 -19.96 -10.02
CA ASP A 128 10.27 -18.93 -10.70
C ASP A 128 9.15 -18.45 -9.77
N VAL A 129 8.92 -17.14 -9.71
CA VAL A 129 7.76 -16.56 -9.04
C VAL A 129 6.80 -15.98 -10.09
N SER A 130 5.50 -16.17 -9.86
CA SER A 130 4.47 -15.50 -10.64
C SER A 130 4.24 -14.11 -10.08
N TRP A 131 4.29 -13.11 -10.94
CA TRP A 131 3.98 -11.72 -10.60
C TRP A 131 3.20 -11.13 -11.77
N TRP A 132 1.95 -10.72 -11.53
CA TRP A 132 0.97 -10.46 -12.59
C TRP A 132 0.91 -11.64 -13.57
N ASN A 133 0.79 -11.36 -14.86
CA ASN A 133 0.86 -12.34 -15.94
C ASN A 133 2.30 -12.67 -16.38
N GLN A 134 3.30 -12.39 -15.54
CA GLN A 134 4.72 -12.65 -15.79
C GLN A 134 5.28 -13.73 -14.87
N ARG A 135 6.23 -14.52 -15.39
CA ARG A 135 7.08 -15.40 -14.59
C ARG A 135 8.47 -14.80 -14.47
N ILE A 136 8.92 -14.59 -13.24
CA ILE A 136 10.23 -14.05 -12.93
C ILE A 136 11.11 -15.17 -12.39
N ALA A 137 12.16 -15.53 -13.13
CA ALA A 137 13.18 -16.45 -12.65
C ALA A 137 14.07 -15.75 -11.61
N ILE A 138 13.96 -16.13 -10.34
CA ILE A 138 14.70 -15.50 -9.25
C ILE A 138 16.22 -15.68 -9.42
N THR A 139 16.64 -16.78 -10.05
CA THR A 139 18.04 -17.06 -10.35
C THR A 139 18.67 -16.02 -11.28
N THR A 140 17.87 -15.40 -12.17
CA THR A 140 18.33 -14.40 -13.15
C THR A 140 18.27 -12.97 -12.64
N LEU A 141 17.65 -12.70 -11.47
CA LEU A 141 17.62 -11.38 -10.80
C LEU A 141 18.98 -10.95 -10.23
N LYS A 142 20.06 -10.98 -11.01
CA LYS A 142 21.33 -10.34 -10.64
C LYS A 142 21.24 -8.86 -10.98
N ASP A 143 21.06 -8.03 -9.94
CA ASP A 143 20.71 -6.62 -10.08
C ASP A 143 19.38 -6.46 -10.86
N PRO A 144 18.23 -6.55 -10.16
CA PRO A 144 16.92 -6.56 -10.82
C PRO A 144 16.79 -5.36 -11.78
N PRO A 145 16.31 -5.56 -13.02
CA PRO A 145 16.20 -4.48 -13.99
C PRO A 145 15.48 -3.27 -13.38
N ALA A 146 15.97 -2.05 -13.65
CA ALA A 146 15.42 -0.83 -13.07
C ALA A 146 13.89 -0.73 -13.29
N HIS A 147 13.41 -1.16 -14.45
CA HIS A 147 11.98 -1.24 -14.77
C HIS A 147 11.23 -2.21 -13.85
N LEU A 148 11.72 -3.43 -13.65
CA LEU A 148 11.10 -4.39 -12.74
C LEU A 148 11.04 -3.83 -11.31
N MET A 149 12.12 -3.22 -10.84
CA MET A 149 12.16 -2.57 -9.53
C MET A 149 11.13 -1.45 -9.42
N HIS A 150 11.02 -0.61 -10.44
CA HIS A 150 10.06 0.48 -10.49
C HIS A 150 8.64 -0.04 -10.38
N CYS A 151 8.30 -1.06 -11.17
CA CYS A 151 6.98 -1.65 -11.20
C CYS A 151 6.62 -2.40 -9.89
N ILE A 152 7.57 -3.08 -9.26
CA ILE A 152 7.39 -3.66 -7.91
C ILE A 152 7.12 -2.55 -6.88
N LEU A 153 7.92 -1.48 -6.90
CA LEU A 153 7.75 -0.38 -5.96
C LEU A 153 6.41 0.32 -6.15
N TRP A 154 6.02 0.57 -7.39
CA TRP A 154 4.73 1.15 -7.73
C TRP A 154 3.58 0.34 -7.13
N GLU A 155 3.59 -0.99 -7.30
CA GLU A 155 2.57 -1.86 -6.72
C GLU A 155 2.53 -1.77 -5.19
N ILE A 156 3.70 -1.72 -4.52
CA ILE A 156 3.75 -1.58 -3.05
C ILE A 156 3.21 -0.21 -2.62
N TYR A 157 3.45 0.85 -3.40
CA TYR A 157 2.84 2.17 -3.16
C TYR A 157 1.32 2.12 -3.28
N GLU A 158 0.78 1.48 -4.31
CA GLU A 158 -0.67 1.31 -4.49
C GLU A 158 -1.27 0.47 -3.35
N LEU A 159 -0.70 -0.69 -3.05
CA LEU A 159 -1.13 -1.55 -1.94
C LEU A 159 -1.15 -0.81 -0.62
N GLY A 160 -0.06 -0.11 -0.31
CA GLY A 160 0.06 0.69 0.91
C GLY A 160 -1.03 1.76 0.98
N PHE A 161 -1.21 2.53 -0.08
CA PHE A 161 -2.22 3.58 -0.14
C PHE A 161 -3.65 3.03 0.01
N CYS A 162 -4.01 2.00 -0.74
CA CYS A 162 -5.36 1.41 -0.73
C CYS A 162 -5.78 0.97 0.67
N TYR A 163 -4.91 0.24 1.36
CA TYR A 163 -5.22 -0.28 2.68
C TYR A 163 -5.06 0.75 3.81
N GLU A 164 -4.13 1.71 3.68
CA GLU A 164 -4.05 2.85 4.61
C GLU A 164 -5.28 3.76 4.49
N LEU A 165 -5.82 3.90 3.28
CA LEU A 165 -7.07 4.59 3.07
C LEU A 165 -8.25 3.84 3.73
N LEU A 166 -8.32 2.52 3.57
CA LEU A 166 -9.33 1.70 4.23
C LEU A 166 -9.30 1.87 5.76
N ASP A 167 -8.10 1.76 6.35
CA ASP A 167 -7.92 1.93 7.80
C ASP A 167 -8.32 3.33 8.27
N LEU A 168 -7.91 4.36 7.52
CA LEU A 168 -8.26 5.74 7.82
C LEU A 168 -9.78 5.97 7.70
N ASP A 169 -10.41 5.43 6.66
CA ASP A 169 -11.85 5.58 6.45
C ASP A 169 -12.67 4.94 7.57
N HIS A 170 -12.29 3.73 8.00
CA HIS A 170 -12.87 3.07 9.17
C HIS A 170 -12.78 3.93 10.44
N ALA A 171 -11.63 4.56 10.66
CA ALA A 171 -11.41 5.41 11.83
C ALA A 171 -12.21 6.73 11.76
N MET A 172 -12.38 7.31 10.57
CA MET A 172 -13.04 8.60 10.39
C MET A 172 -14.57 8.50 10.43
N VAL A 173 -15.15 7.39 9.92
CA VAL A 173 -16.60 7.20 9.81
C VAL A 173 -17.06 5.82 10.27
N PRO A 174 -16.76 5.39 11.52
CA PRO A 174 -17.08 4.04 12.00
C PRO A 174 -18.60 3.73 11.98
N GLY A 175 -19.45 4.75 12.11
CA GLY A 175 -20.90 4.61 11.99
C GLY A 175 -21.34 4.12 10.61
N LEU A 176 -20.77 4.67 9.53
CA LEU A 176 -21.10 4.26 8.16
C LEU A 176 -20.68 2.82 7.87
N TRP A 177 -19.54 2.40 8.43
CA TRP A 177 -19.09 1.00 8.35
C TRP A 177 -19.95 0.03 9.15
N THR A 178 -20.66 0.51 10.18
CA THR A 178 -21.59 -0.31 10.96
C THR A 178 -22.96 -0.40 10.28
N GLU A 179 -23.44 0.71 9.72
CA GLU A 179 -24.77 0.83 9.11
C GLU A 179 -24.83 0.23 7.71
N ALA A 180 -23.82 0.51 6.87
CA ALA A 180 -23.81 0.13 5.46
C ALA A 180 -22.39 -0.29 4.99
N PRO A 181 -21.80 -1.36 5.56
CA PRO A 181 -20.44 -1.79 5.23
C PRO A 181 -20.26 -2.11 3.74
N ALA A 182 -21.25 -2.73 3.09
CA ALA A 182 -21.18 -3.08 1.67
C ALA A 182 -21.12 -1.84 0.78
N GLU A 183 -21.99 -0.86 1.01
CA GLU A 183 -22.02 0.40 0.25
C GLU A 183 -20.73 1.22 0.45
N ARG A 184 -20.19 1.22 1.68
CA ARG A 184 -18.94 1.93 1.97
C ARG A 184 -17.74 1.25 1.30
N THR A 185 -17.72 -0.08 1.29
CA THR A 185 -16.72 -0.88 0.58
C THR A 185 -16.77 -0.61 -0.92
N GLU A 186 -17.96 -0.65 -1.53
CA GLU A 186 -18.15 -0.38 -2.97
C GLU A 186 -17.67 1.02 -3.35
N LEU A 187 -18.00 2.03 -2.52
CA LEU A 187 -17.54 3.40 -2.72
C LEU A 187 -16.01 3.54 -2.61
N LEU A 188 -15.38 2.81 -1.69
CA LEU A 188 -13.93 2.81 -1.58
C LEU A 188 -13.29 2.16 -2.82
N TYR A 189 -13.87 1.06 -3.29
CA TYR A 189 -13.37 0.32 -4.44
C TYR A 189 -13.52 1.11 -5.74
N SER A 190 -14.58 1.91 -5.87
CA SER A 190 -14.82 2.75 -7.05
C SER A 190 -13.83 3.92 -7.23
N ILE A 191 -12.91 4.12 -6.29
CA ILE A 191 -11.78 5.08 -6.41
C ILE A 191 -10.67 4.49 -7.29
N PHE A 192 -10.53 3.17 -7.28
CA PHE A 192 -9.47 2.44 -7.96
C PHE A 192 -9.96 1.93 -9.30
N GLN A 193 -9.05 1.81 -10.26
CA GLN A 193 -9.36 1.20 -11.54
C GLN A 193 -9.34 -0.33 -11.43
N GLY A 194 -10.29 -0.96 -12.10
CA GLY A 194 -10.44 -2.42 -12.17
C GLY A 194 -11.81 -2.88 -11.68
N GLU A 195 -12.23 -4.06 -12.14
CA GLU A 195 -13.44 -4.73 -11.61
C GLU A 195 -13.15 -5.42 -10.27
N SER A 196 -11.87 -5.57 -9.95
CA SER A 196 -11.38 -6.37 -8.83
C SER A 196 -11.28 -5.60 -7.50
N GLY A 197 -11.67 -4.32 -7.47
CA GLY A 197 -11.63 -3.49 -6.27
C GLY A 197 -10.22 -3.38 -5.68
N LEU A 198 -10.04 -3.77 -4.41
CA LEU A 198 -8.70 -3.84 -3.83
C LEU A 198 -7.80 -4.82 -4.58
N VAL A 199 -8.34 -5.82 -5.28
CA VAL A 199 -7.58 -6.90 -5.94
C VAL A 199 -7.09 -6.52 -7.35
N MET A 200 -6.78 -5.24 -7.57
CA MET A 200 -6.33 -4.66 -8.86
C MET A 200 -5.13 -5.38 -9.51
N TRP A 201 -4.37 -6.13 -8.73
CA TRP A 201 -3.20 -6.88 -9.18
C TRP A 201 -3.48 -8.27 -9.78
N GLN A 202 -4.76 -8.65 -9.92
CA GLN A 202 -5.19 -9.79 -10.72
C GLN A 202 -5.36 -9.41 -12.20
N GLU A 203 -5.32 -8.13 -12.52
CA GLU A 203 -5.46 -7.59 -13.88
C GLU A 203 -4.11 -7.54 -14.61
N ASP A 204 -4.01 -6.84 -15.74
CA ASP A 204 -2.75 -6.58 -16.44
C ASP A 204 -2.06 -5.32 -15.90
N MET A 205 -0.72 -5.32 -15.87
CA MET A 205 0.05 -4.20 -15.31
C MET A 205 -0.27 -2.92 -16.10
N PRO A 206 -0.68 -1.82 -15.43
CA PRO A 206 -1.03 -0.59 -16.14
C PRO A 206 0.18 -0.03 -16.87
N THR A 207 -0.01 0.37 -18.12
CA THR A 207 1.03 0.99 -18.96
C THR A 207 0.95 2.52 -18.97
N THR A 208 -0.10 3.08 -18.40
CA THR A 208 -0.40 4.52 -18.34
C THR A 208 -1.06 4.86 -17.01
N GLU A 209 -1.16 6.15 -16.70
CA GLU A 209 -1.83 6.60 -15.47
C GLU A 209 -3.33 6.29 -15.49
N GLN A 210 -3.83 5.84 -14.35
CA GLN A 210 -5.14 5.23 -14.18
C GLN A 210 -5.91 5.84 -13.00
N GLY A 211 -7.21 5.53 -12.90
CA GLY A 211 -8.06 5.99 -11.79
C GLY A 211 -8.10 7.51 -11.64
N ILE A 212 -7.94 8.00 -10.41
CA ILE A 212 -7.97 9.45 -10.09
C ILE A 212 -6.85 10.26 -10.75
N TRP A 213 -5.79 9.59 -11.22
CA TRP A 213 -4.61 10.21 -11.84
C TRP A 213 -4.63 10.18 -13.36
N ALA A 214 -5.65 9.54 -13.96
CA ALA A 214 -5.81 9.50 -15.40
C ALA A 214 -6.16 10.89 -15.98
N ALA A 215 -6.23 10.96 -17.32
CA ALA A 215 -6.69 12.15 -18.02
C ALA A 215 -8.14 12.51 -17.60
N PRO A 216 -8.54 13.80 -17.64
CA PRO A 216 -9.84 14.24 -17.17
C PRO A 216 -11.03 13.47 -17.78
N GLU A 217 -10.92 13.03 -19.02
CA GLU A 217 -11.96 12.29 -19.74
C GLU A 217 -12.29 10.94 -19.07
N THR A 218 -11.32 10.35 -18.37
CA THR A 218 -11.44 9.04 -17.71
C THR A 218 -11.40 9.12 -16.20
N ALA A 219 -10.77 10.15 -15.62
CA ALA A 219 -10.59 10.28 -14.17
C ALA A 219 -11.86 10.69 -13.41
N TYR A 220 -12.85 11.29 -14.08
CA TYR A 220 -14.07 11.82 -13.46
C TYR A 220 -14.76 10.85 -12.47
N PRO A 221 -15.15 9.61 -12.84
CA PRO A 221 -15.88 8.72 -11.93
C PRO A 221 -15.06 8.35 -10.68
N PHE A 222 -13.75 8.15 -10.83
CA PHE A 222 -12.85 7.83 -9.74
C PHE A 222 -12.68 9.03 -8.79
N LEU A 223 -12.50 10.23 -9.35
CA LEU A 223 -12.32 11.44 -8.57
C LEU A 223 -13.60 11.82 -7.82
N GLU A 224 -14.77 11.63 -8.43
CA GLU A 224 -16.05 11.84 -7.76
C GLU A 224 -16.25 10.85 -6.60
N SER A 225 -15.85 9.58 -6.79
CA SER A 225 -15.84 8.58 -5.72
C SER A 225 -14.91 8.98 -4.57
N TRP A 226 -13.70 9.43 -4.91
CA TRP A 226 -12.71 9.91 -3.94
C TRP A 226 -13.22 11.11 -3.14
N ARG A 227 -13.78 12.10 -3.85
CA ARG A 227 -14.43 13.27 -3.23
C ARG A 227 -15.56 12.83 -2.30
N LYS A 228 -16.46 11.96 -2.77
CA LYS A 228 -17.62 11.49 -2.00
C LYS A 228 -17.17 10.76 -0.73
N LEU A 229 -16.15 9.90 -0.81
CA LEU A 229 -15.57 9.22 0.34
C LEU A 229 -15.10 10.22 1.40
N LEU A 230 -14.23 11.16 1.00
CA LEU A 230 -13.66 12.17 1.89
C LEU A 230 -14.69 13.16 2.43
N SER A 231 -15.73 13.46 1.66
CA SER A 231 -16.77 14.42 2.07
C SER A 231 -17.55 13.97 3.31
N ALA A 232 -17.59 12.66 3.58
CA ALA A 232 -18.23 12.10 4.76
C ALA A 232 -17.37 12.27 6.04
N TRP A 233 -16.08 12.57 5.90
CA TRP A 233 -15.19 12.67 7.04
C TRP A 233 -15.43 13.97 7.82
N PRO A 234 -15.30 13.93 9.17
CA PRO A 234 -15.28 15.11 9.99
C PRO A 234 -14.30 16.18 9.47
N LYS A 235 -14.78 17.42 9.38
CA LYS A 235 -14.01 18.59 8.92
C LYS A 235 -13.57 18.55 7.46
N ALA A 236 -14.24 17.77 6.61
CA ALA A 236 -14.02 17.80 5.18
C ALA A 236 -14.08 19.26 4.65
N PRO A 237 -13.12 19.70 3.82
CA PRO A 237 -13.12 21.05 3.27
C PRO A 237 -14.33 21.28 2.36
N SER A 238 -14.82 22.52 2.33
CA SER A 238 -16.02 22.91 1.57
C SER A 238 -15.94 22.57 0.08
N ARG A 239 -14.73 22.57 -0.47
CA ARG A 239 -14.48 22.17 -1.85
C ARG A 239 -14.96 20.75 -2.17
N LEU A 240 -14.99 19.86 -1.18
CA LEU A 240 -15.37 18.45 -1.33
C LEU A 240 -16.85 18.18 -1.01
N TRP A 241 -17.64 19.16 -0.55
CA TRP A 241 -19.02 18.89 -0.11
C TRP A 241 -19.98 18.60 -1.26
N SER A 242 -19.81 19.27 -2.39
CA SER A 242 -20.72 19.17 -3.52
C SER A 242 -20.19 18.21 -4.59
N PRO A 243 -21.07 17.44 -5.26
CA PRO A 243 -20.70 16.63 -6.42
C PRO A 243 -20.00 17.44 -7.51
N ILE A 244 -19.09 16.79 -8.23
CA ILE A 244 -18.43 17.37 -9.40
C ILE A 244 -19.46 17.47 -10.54
N VAL A 245 -19.57 18.63 -11.17
CA VAL A 245 -20.44 18.82 -12.33
C VAL A 245 -19.69 18.33 -13.58
N GLN A 246 -20.11 17.17 -14.11
CA GLN A 246 -19.44 16.47 -15.20
C GLN A 246 -19.24 17.35 -16.45
N GLU A 247 -20.24 18.15 -16.82
CA GLU A 247 -20.21 19.03 -18.00
C GLU A 247 -19.16 20.13 -17.90
N SER A 248 -18.75 20.46 -16.67
CA SER A 248 -17.71 21.46 -16.40
C SER A 248 -16.35 20.84 -16.14
N PHE A 249 -16.26 19.51 -16.05
CA PHE A 249 -15.04 18.83 -15.65
C PHE A 249 -13.91 19.11 -16.62
N SER A 250 -12.79 19.59 -16.07
CA SER A 250 -11.65 20.07 -16.84
C SER A 250 -10.36 19.82 -16.05
N PRO A 251 -9.17 19.87 -16.68
CA PRO A 251 -7.90 19.72 -15.98
C PRO A 251 -7.74 20.67 -14.78
N VAL A 252 -8.29 21.88 -14.87
CA VAL A 252 -8.23 22.88 -13.79
C VAL A 252 -9.07 22.44 -12.60
N ILE A 253 -10.31 21.98 -12.84
CA ILE A 253 -11.19 21.47 -11.78
C ILE A 253 -10.62 20.20 -11.16
N GLN A 254 -10.11 19.27 -11.98
CA GLN A 254 -9.45 18.05 -11.51
C GLN A 254 -8.30 18.40 -10.56
N SER A 255 -7.42 19.31 -10.96
CA SER A 255 -6.25 19.71 -10.17
C SER A 255 -6.64 20.42 -8.86
N ASP A 256 -7.66 21.28 -8.88
CA ASP A 256 -8.17 21.96 -7.69
C ASP A 256 -8.71 20.96 -6.65
N ILE A 257 -9.56 20.03 -7.10
CA ILE A 257 -10.15 19.00 -6.24
C ILE A 257 -9.08 18.07 -5.70
N LEU A 258 -8.18 17.56 -6.56
CA LEU A 258 -7.07 16.71 -6.13
C LEU A 258 -6.19 17.42 -5.09
N SER A 259 -5.88 18.69 -5.30
CA SER A 259 -5.08 19.48 -4.36
C SER A 259 -5.77 19.58 -2.99
N SER A 260 -7.07 19.90 -2.97
CA SER A 260 -7.85 19.96 -1.73
C SER A 260 -7.95 18.60 -1.04
N ALA A 261 -8.22 17.54 -1.80
CA ALA A 261 -8.38 16.18 -1.31
C ALA A 261 -7.06 15.63 -0.75
N CYS A 262 -5.95 15.78 -1.47
CA CYS A 262 -4.63 15.33 -1.04
C CYS A 262 -4.18 16.03 0.25
N MET A 263 -4.36 17.35 0.33
CA MET A 263 -4.08 18.14 1.53
C MET A 263 -4.86 17.60 2.74
N PHE A 264 -6.17 17.39 2.56
CA PHE A 264 -7.05 16.93 3.62
C PHE A 264 -6.71 15.50 4.05
N TYR A 265 -6.48 14.58 3.10
CA TYR A 265 -6.06 13.21 3.37
C TYR A 265 -4.75 13.16 4.16
N VAL A 266 -3.69 13.81 3.69
CA VAL A 266 -2.38 13.76 4.34
C VAL A 266 -2.44 14.33 5.76
N GLN A 267 -3.13 15.44 5.97
CA GLN A 267 -3.26 16.01 7.31
C GLN A 267 -4.06 15.09 8.24
N THR A 268 -5.19 14.55 7.75
CA THR A 268 -6.07 13.68 8.55
C THR A 268 -5.35 12.38 8.91
N PHE A 269 -4.60 11.81 7.97
CA PHE A 269 -3.77 10.64 8.23
C PHE A 269 -2.71 10.94 9.28
N PHE A 270 -1.97 12.06 9.15
CA PHE A 270 -0.94 12.42 10.14
C PHE A 270 -1.53 12.62 11.54
N ASP A 271 -2.67 13.32 11.64
CA ASP A 271 -3.36 13.57 12.91
C ASP A 271 -3.80 12.28 13.63
N LEU A 272 -3.99 11.16 12.92
CA LEU A 272 -4.39 9.87 13.49
C LEU A 272 -3.22 8.90 13.66
N PHE A 273 -2.39 8.74 12.63
CA PHE A 273 -1.33 7.74 12.59
C PHE A 273 0.02 8.26 13.09
N GLY A 274 0.20 9.57 13.22
CA GLY A 274 1.46 10.19 13.66
C GLY A 274 2.63 10.03 12.70
N ARG A 275 2.36 9.58 11.46
CA ARG A 275 3.36 9.36 10.40
C ARG A 275 2.78 9.79 9.04
N PRO A 276 3.63 10.07 8.03
CA PRO A 276 3.13 10.31 6.68
C PRO A 276 2.47 9.04 6.10
N PRO A 277 1.39 9.17 5.31
CA PRO A 277 0.84 8.06 4.55
C PRO A 277 1.75 7.64 3.39
N ILE A 278 1.58 6.39 2.95
CA ILE A 278 2.02 5.89 1.66
C ILE A 278 1.04 6.43 0.60
N VAL A 279 1.56 7.01 -0.48
CA VAL A 279 0.73 7.64 -1.53
C VAL A 279 1.05 7.07 -2.91
N PRO A 280 0.10 7.13 -3.86
CA PRO A 280 0.31 6.73 -5.25
C PRO A 280 1.45 7.47 -5.91
N HIS A 281 2.15 6.78 -6.80
CA HIS A 281 3.24 7.29 -7.61
C HIS A 281 2.95 7.03 -9.09
N TRP A 282 3.65 7.76 -9.96
CA TRP A 282 3.55 7.57 -11.41
C TRP A 282 3.95 6.14 -11.79
N VAL A 283 3.13 5.51 -12.63
CA VAL A 283 3.38 4.18 -13.21
C VAL A 283 4.66 4.19 -14.04
N LEU A 284 4.93 5.29 -14.77
CA LEU A 284 6.05 5.52 -15.70
C LEU A 284 6.85 4.25 -16.07
N MET A 285 6.40 3.59 -17.15
CA MET A 285 7.15 2.56 -17.87
C MET A 285 8.15 3.15 -18.85
#